data_AF-A0AA91TWB3-F1
#
_entry.id   AF-A0AA91TWB3-F1
#
_cell.length_a   1.000
_cell.length_b   1.000
_cell.length_c   1.000
_cell.angle_alpha   90.00
_cell.angle_beta   90.00
_cell.angle_gamma   90.00
#
_symmetry.space_group_name_H-M   'P 1'
#
loop_
_entity.id
_entity.type
_entity.pdbx_description
1 polymer ?
#
loop_
_entity_poly.entity_id
_entity_poly.type
_entity_poly.pdbx_seq_one_letter_code
_entity_poly.pdbx_strand_id
1 'polypeptide(L)'
;MLKRKVVSAILTLFLSTFVFTVFLPLDSFFTQPVIQDVDLKEDLISYTLFFSLGLLLYGLPISILIEKITSKLPQGRLAFSFILYVFFGFLPFFFLWIFTIYSLSISIMFFLIDESIRRFRQEKDRIINNVY
;
A
#
# COMPACT_ATOMS: atom_id res chain seq x y z
N MET A 1 -10.26 -12.65 -7.16
CA MET A 1 -9.94 -11.20 -7.12
C MET A 1 -9.73 -10.70 -5.69
N LEU A 2 -10.74 -10.77 -4.82
CA LEU A 2 -10.66 -10.29 -3.43
C LEU A 2 -9.53 -10.94 -2.61
N LYS A 3 -9.36 -12.27 -2.68
CA LYS A 3 -8.28 -12.98 -1.99
C LYS A 3 -6.88 -12.41 -2.29
N ARG A 4 -6.60 -12.07 -3.56
CA ARG A 4 -5.31 -11.48 -3.97
C ARG A 4 -5.10 -10.11 -3.32
N LYS A 5 -6.15 -9.28 -3.29
CA LYS A 5 -6.09 -7.94 -2.70
C LYS A 5 -5.92 -7.96 -1.20
N VAL A 6 -6.61 -8.86 -0.49
CA VAL A 6 -6.44 -9.04 0.95
C VAL A 6 -5.00 -9.47 1.27
N VAL A 7 -4.45 -10.43 0.52
CA VAL A 7 -3.03 -10.83 0.68
C VAL A 7 -2.09 -9.66 0.42
N SER A 8 -2.37 -8.87 -0.63
CA SER A 8 -1.56 -7.68 -0.95
C SER A 8 -1.64 -6.63 0.15
N ALA A 9 -2.82 -6.42 0.75
CA ALA A 9 -3.02 -5.50 1.87
C ALA A 9 -2.24 -5.92 3.10
N ILE A 10 -2.28 -7.21 3.45
CA ILE A 10 -1.56 -7.76 4.60
C ILE A 10 -0.05 -7.63 4.38
N LEU A 11 0.46 -8.00 3.21
CA LEU A 11 1.88 -7.85 2.88
C LEU A 11 2.31 -6.38 2.90
N THR A 12 1.48 -5.50 2.34
CA THR A 12 1.74 -4.05 2.36
C THR A 12 1.81 -3.56 3.79
N LEU A 13 0.87 -3.95 4.66
CA LEU A 13 0.84 -3.56 6.07
C LEU A 13 2.14 -3.96 6.78
N PHE A 14 2.53 -5.23 6.70
CA PHE A 14 3.76 -5.70 7.36
C PHE A 14 4.99 -4.97 6.82
N LEU A 15 5.10 -4.83 5.49
CA LEU A 15 6.25 -4.20 4.86
C LEU A 15 6.31 -2.71 5.17
N SER A 16 5.18 -2.00 5.08
CA SER A 16 5.12 -0.57 5.36
C SER A 16 5.39 -0.29 6.83
N THR A 17 4.74 -1.02 7.75
CA THR A 17 5.00 -0.85 9.19
C THR A 17 6.48 -1.05 9.49
N PHE A 18 7.09 -2.13 8.98
CA PHE A 18 8.51 -2.38 9.20
C PHE A 18 9.39 -1.25 8.64
N VAL A 19 9.16 -0.82 7.39
CA VAL A 19 9.94 0.25 6.76
C VAL A 19 9.79 1.57 7.52
N PHE A 20 8.57 1.99 7.84
CA PHE A 20 8.34 3.27 8.50
C PHE A 20 8.86 3.25 9.95
N THR A 21 8.65 2.19 10.73
CA THR A 21 9.22 2.09 12.08
C THR A 21 10.75 2.16 12.09
N VAL A 22 11.43 1.57 11.10
CA VAL A 22 12.90 1.56 11.05
C VAL A 22 13.47 2.89 10.54
N PHE A 23 12.85 3.50 9.53
CA PHE A 23 13.43 4.64 8.81
C PHE A 23 12.82 6.00 9.16
N LEU A 24 11.62 6.04 9.72
CA LEU A 24 10.91 7.26 10.11
C LEU A 24 10.25 7.06 11.48
N PRO A 25 10.99 7.14 12.60
CA PRO A 25 10.38 7.10 13.92
C PRO A 25 9.41 8.27 14.12
N LEU A 26 8.26 8.03 14.78
CA LEU A 26 7.18 9.04 14.91
C LEU A 26 7.61 10.25 15.72
N ASP A 27 8.55 10.05 16.64
CA ASP A 27 9.15 11.09 17.50
C ASP A 27 9.75 12.24 16.67
N SER A 28 10.16 11.97 15.43
CA SER A 28 10.67 13.01 14.53
C SER A 28 9.61 14.05 14.10
N PHE A 29 8.32 13.75 14.25
CA PHE A 29 7.23 14.61 13.77
C PHE A 29 6.42 15.29 14.88
N PHE A 30 6.30 14.68 16.06
CA PHE A 30 5.34 15.11 17.09
C PHE A 30 5.96 15.71 18.35
N THR A 31 7.27 15.56 18.56
CA THR A 31 7.95 16.03 19.78
C THR A 31 9.04 17.06 19.45
N GLN A 32 9.16 18.07 20.31
CA GLN A 32 10.34 18.95 20.31
C GLN A 32 11.59 18.10 20.55
N PRO A 33 12.78 18.49 20.04
CA PRO A 33 14.02 17.72 20.18
C PRO A 33 14.51 17.72 21.62
N VAL A 34 13.81 16.99 22.49
CA VAL A 34 14.24 16.59 23.81
C VAL A 34 14.71 15.14 23.63
N ILE A 35 15.90 14.83 24.15
CA ILE A 35 16.49 13.50 24.07
C ILE A 35 15.58 12.55 24.85
N GLN A 36 14.65 11.90 24.15
CA GLN A 36 13.88 10.76 24.61
C GLN A 36 14.43 9.51 23.94
N ASP A 37 14.47 8.41 24.70
CA ASP A 37 14.81 7.11 24.17
C ASP A 37 13.81 6.73 23.08
N VAL A 38 14.30 6.36 21.90
CA VAL A 38 13.47 5.93 20.77
C VAL A 38 12.71 4.67 21.17
N ASP A 39 11.41 4.78 21.44
CA ASP A 39 10.57 3.61 21.76
C ASP A 39 10.00 2.99 20.47
N LEU A 40 10.82 2.14 19.86
CA LEU A 40 10.46 1.39 18.66
C LEU A 40 9.19 0.53 18.84
N LYS A 41 8.82 0.16 20.07
CA LYS A 41 7.61 -0.66 20.29
C LYS A 41 6.35 0.18 20.16
N GLU A 42 6.34 1.37 20.74
CA GLU A 42 5.20 2.29 20.63
C GLU A 42 4.99 2.75 19.19
N ASP A 43 6.08 3.02 18.47
CA ASP A 43 6.06 3.35 17.04
C ASP A 43 5.48 2.22 16.19
N LEU A 44 5.93 0.98 16.44
CA LEU A 44 5.43 -0.19 15.74
C LEU A 44 3.92 -0.37 15.92
N ILE A 45 3.42 -0.21 17.15
CA ILE A 45 1.99 -0.34 17.47
C ILE A 45 1.19 0.76 16.78
N SER A 46 1.66 2.01 16.87
CA SER A 46 1.01 3.18 16.30
C SER A 46 0.90 3.08 14.77
N TYR A 47 2.01 2.73 14.10
CA TYR A 47 2.00 2.51 12.65
C TYR A 47 1.12 1.34 12.25
N THR A 48 1.15 0.23 12.99
CA THR A 48 0.29 -0.92 12.69
C THR A 48 -1.18 -0.55 12.74
N LEU A 49 -1.62 0.16 13.78
CA LEU A 49 -3.02 0.61 13.90
C LEU A 49 -3.38 1.60 12.80
N PHE A 50 -2.57 2.62 12.56
CA PHE A 50 -2.88 3.66 11.58
C PHE A 50 -2.90 3.11 10.14
N PHE A 51 -1.89 2.32 9.78
CA PHE A 51 -1.79 1.75 8.44
C PHE A 51 -2.83 0.65 8.22
N SER A 52 -3.16 -0.17 9.23
CA SER A 52 -4.22 -1.17 9.09
C SER A 52 -5.57 -0.52 8.81
N LEU A 53 -5.93 0.54 9.56
CA LEU A 53 -7.16 1.29 9.31
C LEU A 53 -7.15 1.94 7.93
N GLY A 54 -6.05 2.59 7.54
CA GLY A 54 -5.91 3.18 6.21
C GLY A 54 -6.02 2.15 5.08
N LEU A 55 -5.36 1.01 5.21
CA LEU A 55 -5.40 -0.07 4.21
C LEU A 55 -6.78 -0.74 4.14
N LEU A 56 -7.45 -0.95 5.26
CA LEU A 56 -8.75 -1.63 5.30
C LEU A 56 -9.89 -0.70 4.83
N LEU A 57 -9.93 0.53 5.32
CA LEU A 57 -11.05 1.46 5.08
C LEU A 57 -10.88 2.27 3.79
N TYR A 58 -9.65 2.46 3.33
CA TYR A 58 -9.35 3.30 2.17
C TYR A 58 -8.64 2.51 1.06
N GLY A 59 -7.48 1.92 1.35
CA GLY A 59 -6.64 1.25 0.35
C GLY A 59 -7.34 0.08 -0.36
N LEU A 60 -7.98 -0.82 0.39
CA LEU A 60 -8.67 -1.99 -0.15
C LEU A 60 -9.87 -1.61 -1.02
N PRO A 61 -10.85 -0.81 -0.57
CA PRO A 61 -11.96 -0.37 -1.41
C PRO A 61 -11.50 0.31 -2.70
N ILE A 62 -10.50 1.17 -2.60
CA ILE A 62 -9.94 1.88 -3.76
C ILE A 62 -9.25 0.92 -4.71
N SER A 63 -8.46 -0.03 -4.20
CA SER A 63 -7.82 -1.03 -5.06
C SER A 63 -8.83 -1.85 -5.86
N ILE A 64 -10.00 -2.17 -5.28
CA ILE A 64 -11.10 -2.86 -5.97
C ILE A 64 -11.70 -1.97 -7.04
N LEU A 65 -11.92 -0.69 -6.72
CA LEU A 65 -12.42 0.31 -7.66
C LEU A 65 -11.48 0.48 -8.86
N ILE A 66 -10.18 0.65 -8.62
CA ILE A 66 -9.15 0.78 -9.65
C ILE A 66 -9.16 -0.45 -10.56
N GLU A 67 -9.21 -1.66 -10.01
CA GLU A 67 -9.26 -2.88 -10.83
C GLU A 67 -10.56 -2.97 -11.65
N LYS A 68 -11.69 -2.50 -11.11
CA LYS A 68 -12.96 -2.47 -11.83
C LYS A 68 -12.95 -1.47 -12.99
N ILE A 69 -12.27 -0.33 -12.83
CA ILE A 69 -12.11 0.68 -13.88
C ILE A 69 -11.14 0.15 -14.96
N THR A 70 -10.00 -0.37 -14.53
CA THR A 70 -8.90 -0.75 -15.43
C THR A 70 -9.12 -2.11 -16.11
N SER A 71 -10.01 -2.96 -15.60
CA SER A 71 -10.37 -4.23 -16.26
C SER A 71 -11.01 -4.03 -17.64
N LYS A 72 -11.60 -2.86 -17.89
CA LYS A 72 -12.17 -2.49 -19.20
C LYS A 72 -11.12 -2.04 -20.22
N LEU A 73 -9.88 -1.84 -19.80
CA LEU A 73 -8.77 -1.36 -20.62
C LEU A 73 -7.66 -2.42 -20.66
N PRO A 74 -7.77 -3.43 -21.55
CA PRO A 74 -6.78 -4.51 -21.62
C PRO A 74 -5.40 -3.99 -22.03
N GLN A 75 -5.36 -3.03 -22.95
CA GLN A 75 -4.15 -2.35 -23.37
C GLN A 75 -3.85 -1.19 -22.39
N GLY A 76 -2.65 -1.17 -21.82
CA GLY A 76 -2.23 -0.09 -20.90
C GLY A 76 -2.75 -0.20 -19.46
N ARG A 77 -3.44 -1.29 -19.07
CA ARG A 77 -4.00 -1.49 -17.71
C ARG A 77 -3.04 -1.11 -16.59
N LEU A 78 -1.77 -1.48 -16.72
CA LEU A 78 -0.75 -1.25 -15.70
C LEU A 78 -0.48 0.23 -15.50
N ALA A 79 -0.27 0.99 -16.57
CA ALA A 79 -0.02 2.42 -16.50
C ALA A 79 -1.23 3.17 -15.93
N PHE A 80 -2.44 2.85 -16.38
CA PHE A 80 -3.67 3.44 -15.83
C PHE A 80 -3.87 3.09 -14.36
N SER A 81 -3.60 1.84 -13.98
CA SER A 81 -3.68 1.42 -12.57
C SER A 81 -2.71 2.24 -11.72
N PHE A 82 -1.44 2.36 -12.15
CA PHE A 82 -0.43 3.13 -11.43
C PHE A 82 -0.83 4.59 -11.24
N ILE A 83 -1.29 5.26 -12.30
CA ILE A 83 -1.76 6.65 -12.24
C ILE A 83 -2.90 6.79 -11.22
N LEU A 84 -3.85 5.85 -11.20
CA LEU A 84 -4.95 5.89 -10.23
C LEU A 84 -4.47 5.68 -8.79
N TYR A 85 -3.55 4.74 -8.54
CA TYR A 85 -2.99 4.56 -7.19
C TYR A 85 -2.22 5.79 -6.72
N VAL A 86 -1.45 6.44 -7.61
CA VAL A 86 -0.78 7.72 -7.30
C VAL A 86 -1.81 8.80 -7.01
N PHE A 87 -2.85 8.93 -7.85
CA PHE A 87 -3.91 9.92 -7.67
C PHE A 87 -4.64 9.76 -6.33
N PHE A 88 -5.07 8.55 -6.00
CA PHE A 88 -5.75 8.28 -4.73
C PHE A 88 -4.79 8.36 -3.53
N GLY A 89 -3.53 7.93 -3.68
CA GLY A 89 -2.52 8.08 -2.63
C GLY A 89 -2.14 9.54 -2.35
N PHE A 90 -2.30 10.42 -3.33
CA PHE A 90 -2.07 11.86 -3.17
C PHE A 90 -3.30 12.60 -2.60
N LEU A 91 -4.48 12.01 -2.66
CA LEU A 91 -5.74 12.65 -2.25
C LEU A 91 -5.72 13.21 -0.80
N PRO A 92 -5.06 12.58 0.19
CA PRO A 92 -4.96 13.13 1.53
C PRO A 92 -4.26 14.49 1.62
N PHE A 93 -3.49 14.90 0.59
CA PHE A 93 -2.86 16.22 0.54
C PHE A 93 -3.81 17.38 0.81
N PHE A 94 -5.06 17.28 0.33
CA PHE A 94 -6.05 18.35 0.47
C PHE A 94 -6.63 18.49 1.89
N PHE A 95 -6.48 17.47 2.74
CA PHE A 95 -7.09 17.45 4.08
C PHE A 95 -6.06 17.27 5.20
N LEU A 96 -4.99 16.55 4.93
CA LEU A 96 -4.04 15.99 5.89
C LEU A 96 -2.63 15.99 5.30
N TRP A 97 -2.09 17.19 5.04
CA TRP A 97 -0.85 17.40 4.27
C TRP A 97 0.33 16.52 4.75
N ILE A 98 0.52 16.38 6.06
CA ILE A 98 1.63 15.62 6.66
C ILE A 98 1.52 14.11 6.41
N PHE A 99 0.29 13.60 6.25
CA PHE A 99 0.02 12.19 5.98
C PHE A 99 0.12 11.83 4.49
N THR A 100 0.28 12.82 3.60
CA THR A 100 0.38 12.59 2.15
C THR A 100 1.54 11.68 1.80
N ILE A 101 2.71 11.90 2.41
CA ILE A 101 3.91 11.11 2.10
C ILE A 101 3.70 9.65 2.48
N TYR A 102 3.10 9.40 3.65
CA TYR A 102 2.74 8.06 4.11
C TYR A 102 1.73 7.41 3.17
N SER A 103 0.62 8.10 2.87
CA SER A 103 -0.45 7.56 2.03
C SER A 103 0.02 7.25 0.61
N LEU A 104 0.78 8.17 0.00
CA LEU A 104 1.33 7.98 -1.33
C LEU A 104 2.29 6.80 -1.37
N SER A 105 3.20 6.71 -0.41
CA SER A 105 4.19 5.63 -0.33
C SER A 105 3.51 4.26 -0.14
N ILE A 106 2.55 4.17 0.78
CA ILE A 106 1.78 2.95 1.02
C ILE A 106 0.95 2.57 -0.21
N SER A 107 0.35 3.54 -0.90
CA SER A 107 -0.42 3.30 -2.13
C SER A 107 0.46 2.73 -3.24
N ILE A 108 1.67 3.27 -3.42
CA ILE A 108 2.65 2.78 -4.39
C ILE A 108 3.12 1.36 -4.01
N MET A 109 3.47 1.12 -2.74
CA MET A 109 3.85 -0.22 -2.26
C MET A 109 2.73 -1.23 -2.49
N PHE A 110 1.48 -0.86 -2.17
CA PHE A 110 0.31 -1.70 -2.40
C PHE A 110 0.16 -2.07 -3.86
N PHE A 111 0.28 -1.09 -4.76
CA PHE A 111 0.21 -1.32 -6.20
C PHE A 111 1.29 -2.31 -6.66
N LEU A 112 2.55 -2.09 -6.26
CA LEU A 112 3.67 -2.94 -6.64
C LEU A 112 3.47 -4.38 -6.16
N ILE A 113 2.99 -4.57 -4.93
CA ILE A 113 2.70 -5.90 -4.36
C ILE A 113 1.53 -6.57 -5.10
N ASP A 114 0.39 -5.90 -5.29
CA ASP A 114 -0.78 -6.47 -5.97
C ASP A 114 -0.46 -6.86 -7.42
N GLU A 115 0.30 -6.01 -8.12
CA GLU A 115 0.70 -6.25 -9.51
C GLU A 115 1.74 -7.37 -9.61
N SER A 116 2.69 -7.46 -8.68
CA SER A 116 3.66 -8.56 -8.62
C SER A 116 2.97 -9.91 -8.40
N ILE A 117 2.07 -10.01 -7.41
CA ILE A 117 1.31 -11.24 -7.14
C ILE A 117 0.44 -11.62 -8.35
N ARG A 118 -0.16 -10.64 -9.02
CA ARG A 118 -0.93 -10.88 -10.23
C ARG A 118 -0.07 -11.48 -11.35
N ARG A 119 1.11 -10.92 -11.59
CA ARG A 119 2.04 -11.43 -12.61
C ARG A 119 2.50 -12.86 -12.30
N PHE A 120 2.89 -13.13 -11.06
CA PHE A 120 3.28 -14.49 -10.64
C PHE A 120 2.15 -15.52 -10.85
N ARG A 121 0.89 -15.13 -10.60
CA ARG A 121 -0.25 -16.02 -10.86
C ARG A 121 -0.44 -16.27 -12.36
N GLN A 122 -0.36 -15.23 -13.18
CA GLN A 122 -0.49 -15.35 -14.64
C GLN A 122 0.63 -16.22 -15.25
N GLU A 123 1.86 -16.08 -14.75
CA GLU A 123 3.00 -16.91 -15.14
C GLU A 123 2.76 -18.38 -14.79
N LYS A 124 2.32 -18.66 -13.56
CA LYS A 124 2.01 -20.01 -13.09
C LYS A 124 0.91 -20.66 -13.93
N ASP A 125 -0.17 -19.93 -14.22
CA ASP A 125 -1.29 -20.43 -15.03
C ASP A 125 -0.84 -20.72 -16.48
N ARG A 126 0.06 -19.91 -17.04
CA ARG A 126 0.67 -20.18 -18.36
C ARG A 126 1.51 -21.45 -18.37
N ILE A 127 2.35 -21.67 -17.35
CA ILE A 127 3.19 -22.87 -17.27
C ILE A 127 2.33 -24.13 -17.18
N ILE A 128 1.29 -24.12 -16.34
CA ILE A 128 0.39 -25.27 -16.18
C ILE A 128 -0.33 -25.58 -17.50
N ASN A 129 -0.87 -24.56 -18.18
CA ASN A 129 -1.60 -24.75 -19.44
C ASN A 129 -0.72 -25.11 -20.64
N ASN A 130 0.62 -24.98 -20.54
CA ASN A 130 1.55 -25.36 -21.60
C ASN A 130 2.15 -26.77 -21.37
N VAL A 131 1.87 -27.37 -20.21
CA VAL A 131 2.32 -28.72 -19.81
C VAL A 131 1.22 -29.77 -20.04
N TYR A 132 -0.03 -29.34 -20.29
CA TYR A 132 -1.18 -30.16 -20.69
C TYR A 132 -1.62 -29.81 -22.10
#